data_AF-A0A5E4KKH6-F1
#
_entry.id   AF-A0A5E4KKH6-F1
#
_cell.length_a   1.000
_cell.length_b   1.000
_cell.length_c   1.000
_cell.angle_alpha   90.00
_cell.angle_beta   90.00
_cell.angle_gamma   90.00
#
_symmetry.space_group_name_H-M   'P 1'
#
loop_
_entity.id
_entity.type
_entity.pdbx_description
1 polymer ?
#
loop_
_entity_poly.entity_id
_entity_poly.type
_entity_poly.pdbx_seq_one_letter_code
_entity_poly.pdbx_strand_id
1 'polypeptide(L)'
;MAIIKTNREDTIRIVVIITIIVISLAGGATAATTIWDEESGSPLPFTWTYTNFDGFNISGIGTETLSVVQTDLGAAIGKTRTIRNRDDLPGGGLIYTTTNQLIQYEVSRNKGLPVTYALSSDGFKSLDGGNYYSKVNWLGVPYVALNGKASKLVKSILEQRSNEQKVLAVGGTWDMGGEHTETKFNRCWGNPIAGMVNPLL
;
A
#
# COMPACT_ATOMS: atom_id res chain seq x y z
N MET A 1 6.30 11.24 10.08
CA MET A 1 5.96 12.63 10.44
C MET A 1 4.62 12.93 9.81
N ALA A 2 3.55 13.05 10.61
CA ALA A 2 2.26 13.53 10.16
C ALA A 2 1.72 14.48 11.22
N ILE A 3 1.42 15.71 10.83
CA ILE A 3 0.71 16.70 11.65
C ILE A 3 -0.67 16.82 11.01
N ILE A 4 -1.71 16.41 11.71
CA ILE A 4 -3.09 16.47 11.20
C ILE A 4 -3.70 17.77 11.72
N LYS A 5 -3.95 18.73 10.82
CA LYS A 5 -4.93 19.80 11.05
C LYS A 5 -6.14 19.47 10.19
N THR A 6 -7.29 19.23 10.81
CA THR A 6 -8.57 19.21 10.10
C THR A 6 -9.34 20.49 10.40
N ASN A 7 -9.85 21.12 9.33
CA ASN A 7 -10.70 22.30 9.41
C ASN A 7 -12.06 21.95 8.80
N ARG A 8 -13.04 21.67 9.65
CA ARG A 8 -14.45 21.97 9.41
C ARG A 8 -15.19 21.82 10.74
N GLU A 9 -16.14 22.71 10.95
CA GLU A 9 -16.77 23.15 12.20
C GLU A 9 -17.51 22.09 13.06
N ASP A 10 -17.26 20.78 12.92
CA ASP A 10 -17.82 19.74 13.82
C ASP A 10 -16.82 18.58 14.08
N THR A 11 -15.51 18.84 14.05
CA THR A 11 -14.50 17.78 14.04
C THR A 11 -13.60 17.79 15.28
N ILE A 12 -13.59 16.69 16.04
CA ILE A 12 -12.62 16.42 17.10
C ILE A 12 -11.21 16.46 16.49
N ARG A 13 -10.37 17.36 17.00
CA ARG A 13 -8.99 17.56 16.53
C ARG A 13 -8.06 16.61 17.29
N ILE A 14 -7.89 15.39 16.78
CA ILE A 14 -6.89 14.47 17.31
C ILE A 14 -5.52 14.85 16.73
N VAL A 15 -4.68 15.47 17.56
CA VAL A 15 -3.29 15.79 17.19
C VAL A 15 -2.39 14.62 17.57
N VAL A 16 -2.08 13.76 16.59
CA VAL A 16 -1.12 12.66 16.77
C VAL A 16 0.30 13.20 16.57
N ILE A 17 1.07 13.32 17.66
CA ILE A 17 2.48 13.71 17.61
C ILE A 17 3.34 12.44 17.56
N ILE A 18 3.91 12.16 16.39
CA ILE A 18 4.83 11.03 16.21
C ILE A 18 6.25 11.49 16.60
N THR A 19 6.70 11.14 17.80
CA THR A 19 8.07 11.43 18.27
C THR A 19 9.07 10.44 17.67
N ILE A 20 10.18 10.98 17.15
CA ILE A 20 11.31 10.23 16.60
C ILE A 20 12.18 9.71 17.76
N ILE A 21 12.65 8.46 17.62
CA ILE A 21 13.45 7.74 18.62
C ILE A 21 14.75 8.49 18.91
N VAL A 22 15.00 8.79 20.18
CA VAL A 22 16.33 9.17 20.67
C VAL A 22 17.05 7.89 21.07
N ILE A 23 18.15 7.59 20.37
CA ILE A 23 19.02 6.45 20.67
C ILE A 23 19.95 6.87 21.81
N SER A 24 19.79 6.29 23.00
CA SER A 24 20.83 6.32 24.03
C SER A 24 21.66 5.05 23.99
N LEU A 25 22.99 5.22 24.03
CA LEU A 25 24.03 4.19 23.88
C LEU A 25 24.09 3.12 24.99
N ALA A 26 23.15 3.10 25.93
CA ALA A 26 23.04 2.04 26.94
C ALA A 26 21.59 1.91 27.40
N GLY A 27 20.94 0.78 27.08
CA GLY A 27 19.57 0.47 27.53
C GLY A 27 18.53 0.66 26.43
N GLY A 28 17.80 -0.41 26.14
CA GLY A 28 16.97 -0.59 24.94
C GLY A 28 15.98 0.54 24.63
N ALA A 29 15.76 0.75 23.33
CA ALA A 29 14.76 1.68 22.83
C ALA A 29 13.35 1.19 23.17
N THR A 30 12.68 1.83 24.11
CA THR A 30 11.23 1.70 24.29
C THR A 30 10.54 2.74 23.41
N ALA A 31 9.99 2.29 22.29
CA ALA A 31 9.18 3.14 21.42
C ALA A 31 7.78 3.29 22.05
N ALA A 32 7.57 4.35 22.84
CA ALA A 32 6.24 4.69 23.35
C ALA A 32 5.58 5.73 22.43
N THR A 33 4.41 5.41 21.89
CA THR A 33 3.61 6.38 21.11
C THR A 33 2.69 7.14 22.06
N THR A 34 2.74 8.47 22.01
CA THR A 34 1.91 9.37 22.83
C THR A 34 0.77 9.94 21.98
N ILE A 35 -0.47 9.77 22.42
CA ILE A 35 -1.64 10.47 21.84
C ILE A 35 -2.02 11.60 22.78
N TRP A 36 -2.22 12.79 22.23
CA TRP A 36 -2.79 13.93 22.95
C TRP A 36 -4.25 14.13 22.53
N ASP A 37 -5.13 14.14 23.53
CA ASP A 37 -6.59 14.22 23.38
C ASP A 37 -7.01 15.58 23.96
N GLU A 38 -7.35 16.55 23.10
CA GLU A 38 -7.77 17.90 23.52
C GLU A 38 -9.14 17.91 24.20
N GLU A 39 -10.00 16.92 23.91
CA GLU A 39 -11.34 16.81 24.48
C GLU A 39 -11.55 15.45 25.15
N SER A 40 -12.21 15.43 26.30
CA SER A 40 -12.69 14.17 26.88
C SER A 40 -13.66 13.49 25.93
N GLY A 41 -13.35 12.25 25.53
CA GLY A 41 -14.38 11.33 25.06
C GLY A 41 -14.16 10.69 23.70
N SER A 42 -12.94 10.69 23.15
CA SER A 42 -12.67 9.89 21.94
C SER A 42 -13.06 8.42 22.21
N PRO A 43 -14.01 7.84 21.46
CA PRO A 43 -14.48 6.48 21.73
C PRO A 43 -13.32 5.52 21.50
N LEU A 44 -12.98 4.76 22.55
CA LEU A 44 -12.04 3.66 22.46
C LEU A 44 -12.84 2.35 22.35
N PRO A 45 -12.43 1.40 21.49
CA PRO A 45 -11.32 1.49 20.54
C PRO A 45 -11.60 2.50 19.40
N PHE A 46 -10.53 3.10 18.87
CA PHE A 46 -10.61 4.07 17.78
C PHE A 46 -9.89 3.53 16.54
N THR A 47 -10.50 3.68 15.36
CA THR A 47 -9.96 3.15 14.09
C THR A 47 -9.92 4.22 13.01
N TRP A 48 -8.73 4.39 12.42
CA TRP A 48 -8.50 5.12 11.20
C TRP A 48 -8.53 4.18 9.99
N THR A 49 -9.24 4.58 8.94
CA THR A 49 -9.41 3.90 7.66
C THR A 49 -9.25 4.93 6.54
N TYR A 50 -9.28 4.47 5.29
CA TYR A 50 -9.28 5.36 4.12
C TYR A 50 -10.44 6.36 4.07
N THR A 51 -11.54 6.14 4.79
CA THR A 51 -12.70 7.05 4.77
C THR A 51 -12.59 8.19 5.78
N ASN A 52 -11.75 8.05 6.81
CA ASN A 52 -11.63 9.02 7.89
C ASN A 52 -10.18 9.47 8.16
N PHE A 53 -9.21 8.94 7.40
CA PHE A 53 -7.83 9.36 7.43
C PHE A 53 -7.29 9.53 6.00
N ASP A 54 -7.13 10.78 5.58
CA ASP A 54 -6.71 11.13 4.22
C ASP A 54 -5.38 10.50 3.82
N GLY A 55 -4.49 10.23 4.79
CA GLY A 55 -3.22 9.53 4.55
C GLY A 55 -3.38 8.09 4.04
N PHE A 56 -4.53 7.45 4.23
CA PHE A 56 -4.87 6.14 3.65
C PHE A 56 -5.70 6.24 2.37
N ASN A 57 -6.16 7.44 2.00
CA ASN A 57 -6.97 7.69 0.79
C ASN A 57 -6.11 8.13 -0.41
N ILE A 58 -4.91 7.57 -0.57
CA ILE A 58 -3.97 8.02 -1.60
C ILE A 58 -4.26 7.37 -2.96
N SER A 59 -4.80 6.14 -2.96
CA SER A 59 -5.10 5.39 -4.19
C SER A 59 -6.60 5.20 -4.45
N GLY A 60 -7.48 5.72 -3.57
CA GLY A 60 -8.93 5.44 -3.59
C GLY A 60 -9.28 3.97 -3.30
N ILE A 61 -8.27 3.16 -2.98
CA ILE A 61 -8.31 1.72 -2.76
C ILE A 61 -7.97 1.56 -1.28
N GLY A 62 -9.02 1.45 -0.46
CA GLY A 62 -8.91 1.47 1.00
C GLY A 62 -8.32 0.20 1.59
N THR A 63 -7.02 -0.01 1.44
CA THR A 63 -6.34 -1.22 1.92
C THR A 63 -5.84 -1.13 3.36
N GLU A 64 -5.79 0.07 3.95
CA GLU A 64 -5.11 0.33 5.22
C GLU A 64 -6.08 0.66 6.36
N THR A 65 -5.73 0.16 7.55
CA THR A 65 -6.37 0.54 8.81
C THR A 65 -5.32 0.72 9.89
N LEU A 66 -5.57 1.65 10.82
CA LEU A 66 -4.80 1.84 12.04
C LEU A 66 -5.79 1.86 13.20
N SER A 67 -5.59 1.05 14.22
CA SER A 67 -6.53 0.96 15.35
C SER A 67 -5.82 1.03 16.69
N VAL A 68 -6.33 1.86 17.58
CA VAL A 68 -6.03 1.78 19.02
C VAL A 68 -6.99 0.78 19.63
N VAL A 69 -6.48 -0.41 19.96
CA VAL A 69 -7.28 -1.51 20.54
C VAL A 69 -7.16 -1.59 22.06
N GLN A 70 -6.27 -0.79 22.64
CA GLN A 70 -6.10 -0.72 24.08
C GLN A 70 -7.31 -0.04 24.74
N THR A 71 -7.98 -0.75 25.65
CA THR A 71 -9.22 -0.30 26.30
C THR A 71 -9.01 0.37 27.66
N ASP A 72 -7.84 0.21 28.26
CA ASP A 72 -7.49 0.79 29.57
C ASP A 72 -6.76 2.14 29.47
N LEU A 73 -6.78 2.77 28.30
CA LEU A 73 -6.31 4.15 28.13
C LEU A 73 -7.30 5.09 28.83
N GLY A 74 -7.09 5.32 30.12
CA GLY A 74 -8.01 6.10 30.97
C GLY A 74 -8.46 7.43 30.33
N ALA A 75 -9.76 7.71 30.46
CA ALA A 75 -10.44 8.87 29.87
C ALA A 75 -10.18 10.19 30.64
N ALA A 76 -8.92 10.51 30.93
CA ALA A 76 -8.57 11.74 31.62
C ALA A 76 -8.12 12.84 30.65
N ILE A 77 -8.79 13.99 30.69
CA ILE A 77 -8.47 15.20 29.91
C ILE A 77 -7.06 15.67 30.25
N GLY A 78 -6.31 16.13 29.24
CA GLY A 78 -4.99 16.75 29.45
C GLY A 78 -3.91 15.78 29.95
N LYS A 79 -4.14 14.48 29.83
CA LYS A 79 -3.15 13.45 30.16
C LYS A 79 -2.55 12.87 28.88
N THR A 80 -1.23 12.73 28.90
CA THR A 80 -0.50 11.87 27.98
C THR A 80 -0.97 10.42 28.17
N ARG A 81 -1.45 9.82 27.08
CA ARG A 81 -1.79 8.40 27.03
C ARG A 81 -0.64 7.64 26.36
N THR A 82 -0.14 6.61 27.06
CA THR A 82 0.90 5.71 26.54
C THR A 82 0.25 4.47 25.96
N ILE A 83 0.44 4.24 24.67
CA ILE A 83 0.03 2.98 24.04
C ILE A 83 1.08 1.91 24.30
N ARG A 84 0.63 0.78 24.84
CA ARG A 84 1.49 -0.36 25.16
C ARG A 84 1.92 -1.11 23.90
N ASN A 85 3.19 -1.50 23.87
CA ASN A 85 3.72 -2.35 22.81
C ASN A 85 3.28 -3.80 23.00
N ARG A 86 3.62 -4.65 22.03
CA ARG A 86 3.32 -6.09 22.08
C ARG A 86 3.89 -6.77 23.34
N ASP A 87 5.01 -6.28 23.85
CA ASP A 87 5.68 -6.86 25.02
C ASP A 87 4.90 -6.57 26.32
N ASP A 88 4.22 -5.43 26.39
CA ASP A 88 3.44 -4.99 27.57
C ASP A 88 1.94 -5.34 27.48
N LEU A 89 1.47 -5.65 26.26
CA LEU A 89 0.11 -6.08 25.97
C LEU A 89 0.16 -7.09 24.82
N PRO A 90 -0.16 -8.38 25.05
CA PRO A 90 -0.23 -9.37 23.98
C PRO A 90 -1.14 -8.89 22.83
N GLY A 91 -0.59 -8.82 21.62
CA GLY A 91 -1.28 -8.27 20.44
C GLY A 91 -0.96 -6.79 20.14
N GLY A 92 -0.41 -6.06 21.11
CA GLY A 92 -0.09 -4.63 21.02
C GLY A 92 -1.32 -3.74 21.19
N GLY A 93 -1.13 -2.54 21.73
CA GLY A 93 -2.21 -1.56 21.87
C GLY A 93 -2.52 -0.75 20.60
N LEU A 94 -1.61 -0.81 19.61
CA LEU A 94 -1.74 -0.18 18.30
C LEU A 94 -1.58 -1.24 17.21
N ILE A 95 -2.57 -1.36 16.33
CA ILE A 95 -2.56 -2.31 15.22
C ILE A 95 -2.64 -1.53 13.91
N TYR A 96 -1.61 -1.68 13.08
CA TYR A 96 -1.64 -1.29 11.67
C TYR A 96 -1.87 -2.53 10.81
N THR A 97 -2.88 -2.51 9.95
CA THR A 97 -3.21 -3.61 9.03
C THR A 97 -3.32 -3.08 7.61
N THR A 98 -2.71 -3.80 6.67
CA THR A 98 -2.95 -3.61 5.23
C THR A 98 -3.39 -4.92 4.59
N THR A 99 -4.28 -4.85 3.62
CA THR A 99 -4.81 -6.01 2.89
C THR A 99 -4.56 -5.90 1.40
N ASN A 100 -4.50 -7.04 0.73
CA ASN A 100 -4.46 -7.07 -0.73
C ASN A 100 -5.82 -6.67 -1.30
N GLN A 101 -5.80 -5.86 -2.35
CA GLN A 101 -6.96 -5.67 -3.21
C GLN A 101 -6.65 -6.12 -4.64
N LEU A 102 -7.50 -6.99 -5.17
CA LEU A 102 -7.42 -7.42 -6.56
C LEU A 102 -7.95 -6.33 -7.48
N ILE A 103 -7.12 -5.93 -8.43
CA ILE A 103 -7.43 -4.90 -9.42
C ILE A 103 -7.36 -5.54 -10.80
N GLN A 104 -8.43 -5.38 -11.57
CA GLN A 104 -8.49 -5.91 -12.91
C GLN A 104 -7.62 -5.07 -13.85
N TYR A 105 -6.81 -5.71 -14.70
CA TYR A 105 -6.05 -5.01 -15.73
C TYR A 105 -6.99 -4.30 -16.72
N GLU A 106 -6.58 -3.11 -17.18
CA GLU A 106 -7.34 -2.35 -18.17
C GLU A 106 -7.48 -3.10 -19.50
N VAL A 107 -6.47 -3.87 -19.92
CA VAL A 107 -6.57 -4.70 -21.14
C VAL A 107 -7.65 -5.78 -20.99
N SER A 108 -7.74 -6.41 -19.82
CA SER A 108 -8.78 -7.40 -19.54
C SER A 108 -10.15 -6.76 -19.43
N ARG A 109 -10.26 -5.62 -18.74
CA ARG A 109 -11.52 -4.88 -18.59
C ARG A 109 -12.08 -4.37 -19.91
N ASN A 110 -11.24 -3.78 -20.75
CA ASN A 110 -11.69 -3.05 -21.95
C ASN A 110 -11.63 -3.90 -23.24
N LYS A 111 -10.80 -4.95 -23.28
CA LYS A 111 -10.64 -5.80 -24.47
C LYS A 111 -11.00 -7.26 -24.23
N GLY A 112 -11.29 -7.67 -22.98
CA GLY A 112 -11.60 -9.05 -22.64
C GLY A 112 -10.42 -10.01 -22.82
N LEU A 113 -9.18 -9.49 -22.89
CA LEU A 113 -8.00 -10.29 -23.12
C LEU A 113 -7.36 -10.72 -21.79
N PRO A 114 -6.98 -11.99 -21.65
CA PRO A 114 -6.26 -12.45 -20.46
C PRO A 114 -4.81 -11.95 -20.49
N VAL A 115 -4.24 -11.80 -19.30
CA VAL A 115 -2.83 -11.49 -19.08
C VAL A 115 -2.13 -12.74 -18.56
N THR A 116 -1.06 -13.16 -19.22
CA THR A 116 -0.25 -14.31 -18.80
C THR A 116 0.40 -14.03 -17.44
N TYR A 117 0.49 -15.04 -16.58
CA TYR A 117 1.03 -14.93 -15.22
C TYR A 117 0.29 -13.97 -14.27
N ALA A 118 -0.89 -13.48 -14.66
CA ALA A 118 -1.75 -12.65 -13.81
C ALA A 118 -2.44 -13.47 -12.72
N LEU A 119 -3.17 -12.78 -11.84
CA LEU A 119 -4.03 -13.37 -10.84
C LEU A 119 -5.43 -13.67 -11.42
N SER A 120 -6.02 -14.77 -10.98
CA SER A 120 -7.44 -15.07 -11.15
C SER A 120 -8.29 -14.24 -10.16
N SER A 121 -9.61 -14.30 -10.30
CA SER A 121 -10.56 -13.54 -9.47
C SER A 121 -10.55 -13.94 -7.99
N ASP A 122 -10.02 -15.11 -7.67
CA ASP A 122 -9.79 -15.62 -6.32
C ASP A 122 -8.38 -15.30 -5.78
N GLY A 123 -7.56 -14.57 -6.55
CA GLY A 123 -6.26 -14.07 -6.13
C GLY A 123 -5.10 -15.06 -6.27
N PHE A 124 -5.33 -16.25 -6.86
CA PHE A 124 -4.25 -17.19 -7.16
C PHE A 124 -3.57 -16.87 -8.49
N LYS A 125 -2.30 -17.27 -8.61
CA LYS A 125 -1.55 -17.08 -9.86
C LYS A 125 -2.06 -18.04 -10.93
N SER A 126 -2.45 -17.49 -12.09
CA SER A 126 -2.81 -18.26 -13.29
C SER A 126 -1.68 -18.19 -14.31
N LEU A 127 -1.23 -19.34 -14.81
CA LEU A 127 -0.19 -19.41 -15.83
C LEU A 127 -0.75 -19.12 -17.23
N ASP A 128 -1.92 -19.66 -17.53
CA ASP A 128 -2.52 -19.65 -18.86
C ASP A 128 -3.47 -18.47 -19.10
N GLY A 129 -3.53 -17.54 -18.15
CA GLY A 129 -4.32 -16.31 -18.28
C GLY A 129 -5.07 -15.98 -17.00
N GLY A 130 -4.83 -14.78 -16.49
CA GLY A 130 -5.62 -14.15 -15.43
C GLY A 130 -6.05 -12.75 -15.86
N ASN A 131 -6.79 -12.07 -15.00
CA ASN A 131 -7.32 -10.73 -15.32
C ASN A 131 -6.95 -9.69 -14.25
N TYR A 132 -6.30 -10.12 -13.16
CA TYR A 132 -6.09 -9.29 -11.98
C TYR A 132 -4.62 -9.20 -11.60
N TYR A 133 -4.28 -8.15 -10.89
CA TYR A 133 -3.06 -8.02 -10.10
C TYR A 133 -3.43 -7.51 -8.71
N SER A 134 -2.50 -7.60 -7.76
CA SER A 134 -2.78 -7.26 -6.36
C SER A 134 -2.15 -5.91 -6.02
N LYS A 135 -2.96 -4.90 -5.71
CA LYS A 135 -2.49 -3.62 -5.13
C LYS A 135 -2.53 -3.69 -3.60
N VAL A 136 -1.56 -3.04 -2.96
CA VAL A 136 -1.45 -2.90 -1.51
C VAL A 136 -0.90 -1.52 -1.21
N ASN A 137 -1.56 -0.74 -0.36
CA ASN A 137 -0.91 0.45 0.19
C ASN A 137 -0.09 0.06 1.43
N TRP A 138 1.11 0.61 1.53
CA TRP A 138 2.00 0.45 2.67
C TRP A 138 2.44 1.82 3.16
N LEU A 139 1.95 2.21 4.34
CA LEU A 139 2.21 3.50 4.98
C LEU A 139 1.84 4.68 4.07
N GLY A 140 0.68 4.57 3.41
CA GLY A 140 0.16 5.57 2.47
C GLY A 140 0.79 5.53 1.08
N VAL A 141 1.72 4.62 0.79
CA VAL A 141 2.34 4.51 -0.53
C VAL A 141 1.79 3.28 -1.27
N PRO A 142 1.30 3.41 -2.52
CA PRO A 142 0.78 2.27 -3.27
C PRO A 142 1.91 1.38 -3.81
N TYR A 143 1.75 0.08 -3.63
CA TYR A 143 2.61 -0.99 -4.14
C TYR A 143 1.80 -2.07 -4.86
N VAL A 144 2.51 -2.92 -5.59
CA VAL A 144 1.98 -4.16 -6.18
C VAL A 144 2.54 -5.35 -5.42
N ALA A 145 1.68 -6.28 -5.00
CA ALA A 145 2.06 -7.51 -4.34
C ALA A 145 2.39 -8.60 -5.37
N LEU A 146 3.66 -9.03 -5.41
CA LEU A 146 4.14 -10.05 -6.34
C LEU A 146 3.44 -11.39 -6.10
N ASN A 147 2.83 -11.93 -7.16
CA ASN A 147 2.04 -13.16 -7.10
C ASN A 147 0.95 -13.14 -6.00
N GLY A 148 0.39 -11.95 -5.72
CA GLY A 148 -0.64 -11.79 -4.68
C GLY A 148 -0.12 -11.89 -3.24
N LYS A 149 1.20 -11.85 -3.00
CA LYS A 149 1.76 -11.96 -1.64
C LYS A 149 2.03 -10.58 -1.04
N ALA A 150 1.26 -10.18 -0.04
CA ALA A 150 1.40 -8.88 0.65
C ALA A 150 2.78 -8.68 1.32
N SER A 151 3.50 -9.77 1.62
CA SER A 151 4.86 -9.72 2.16
C SER A 151 5.95 -9.44 1.12
N LYS A 152 5.58 -9.37 -0.18
CA LYS A 152 6.51 -9.12 -1.29
C LYS A 152 5.97 -7.99 -2.16
N LEU A 153 6.36 -6.77 -1.82
CA LEU A 153 5.89 -5.54 -2.45
C LEU A 153 6.91 -5.00 -3.46
N VAL A 154 6.42 -4.55 -4.61
CA VAL A 154 7.21 -3.83 -5.62
C VAL A 154 6.50 -2.54 -6.03
N LYS A 155 7.28 -1.54 -6.41
CA LYS A 155 6.73 -0.29 -6.94
C LYS A 155 6.15 -0.54 -8.33
N SER A 156 4.95 -0.01 -8.59
CA SER A 156 4.41 -0.01 -9.95
C SER A 156 5.21 0.97 -10.82
N ILE A 157 5.65 0.53 -11.99
CA ILE A 157 6.44 1.34 -12.94
C ILE A 157 5.52 1.98 -13.99
N LEU A 158 4.62 1.17 -14.56
CA LEU A 158 3.72 1.58 -15.62
C LEU A 158 2.36 0.90 -15.44
N GLU A 159 1.30 1.69 -15.57
CA GLU A 159 -0.08 1.20 -15.66
C GLU A 159 -0.71 1.84 -16.89
N GLN A 160 -0.90 1.04 -17.94
CA GLN A 160 -1.44 1.52 -19.22
C GLN A 160 -2.93 1.82 -19.08
N ARG A 161 -3.34 3.03 -19.45
CA ARG A 161 -4.75 3.45 -19.42
C ARG A 161 -5.56 2.85 -20.58
N SER A 162 -6.88 2.84 -20.43
CA SER A 162 -7.81 2.28 -21.41
C SER A 162 -7.72 2.88 -22.82
N ASN A 163 -7.27 4.13 -22.92
CA ASN A 163 -7.11 4.90 -24.16
C ASN A 163 -5.65 5.03 -24.62
N GLU A 164 -4.70 4.40 -23.93
CA GLU A 164 -3.29 4.43 -24.31
C GLU A 164 -2.95 3.27 -25.24
N GLN A 165 -2.23 3.56 -26.31
CA GLN A 165 -1.67 2.55 -27.22
C GLN A 165 -0.24 2.92 -27.56
N LYS A 166 0.67 1.94 -27.48
CA LYS A 166 2.04 2.09 -28.00
C LYS A 166 2.17 1.30 -29.29
N VAL A 167 2.58 1.98 -30.36
CA VAL A 167 2.96 1.34 -31.63
C VAL A 167 4.48 1.40 -31.75
N LEU A 168 5.11 0.23 -31.96
CA LEU A 168 6.56 0.13 -32.14
C LEU A 168 6.88 -0.33 -33.57
N ALA A 169 7.76 0.43 -34.22
CA ALA A 169 8.45 -0.01 -35.43
C ALA A 169 9.45 -1.14 -35.08
N VAL A 170 9.78 -1.96 -36.07
CA VAL A 170 10.84 -2.96 -35.93
C VAL A 170 12.16 -2.26 -35.65
N GLY A 171 12.91 -2.73 -34.66
CA GLY A 171 14.11 -2.07 -34.13
C GLY A 171 13.82 -0.88 -33.22
N GLY A 172 12.55 -0.50 -33.03
CA GLY A 172 12.15 0.56 -32.10
C GLY A 172 12.14 0.08 -30.66
N THR A 173 12.54 0.99 -29.77
CA THR A 173 12.56 0.78 -28.30
C THR A 173 11.49 1.62 -27.63
N TRP A 174 10.84 1.05 -26.61
CA TRP A 174 9.94 1.71 -25.69
C TRP A 174 10.58 1.77 -24.31
N ASP A 175 10.90 2.97 -23.86
CA ASP A 175 11.20 3.21 -22.45
C ASP A 175 9.91 3.20 -21.63
N MET A 176 9.80 2.24 -20.71
CA MET A 176 8.66 2.08 -19.80
C MET A 176 8.90 2.81 -18.47
N GLY A 177 10.09 3.39 -18.27
CA GLY A 177 10.53 3.97 -17.01
C GLY A 177 11.18 2.95 -16.08
N GLY A 178 11.79 3.45 -15.00
CA GLY A 178 12.45 2.59 -14.01
C GLY A 178 13.63 1.79 -14.56
N GLU A 179 14.33 2.32 -15.57
CA GLU A 179 15.44 1.64 -16.27
C GLU A 179 15.00 0.39 -17.06
N HIS A 180 13.70 0.27 -17.37
CA HIS A 180 13.15 -0.82 -18.17
C HIS A 180 12.80 -0.37 -19.58
N THR A 181 13.29 -1.10 -20.58
CA THR A 181 12.99 -0.84 -22.00
C THR A 181 12.54 -2.10 -22.74
N GLU A 182 11.53 -1.98 -23.60
CA GLU A 182 11.07 -3.04 -24.51
C GLU A 182 11.51 -2.73 -25.93
N THR A 183 12.13 -3.68 -26.64
CA THR A 183 12.57 -3.49 -28.04
C THR A 183 11.86 -4.49 -28.95
N LYS A 184 11.24 -3.98 -30.03
CA LYS A 184 10.57 -4.84 -31.00
C LYS A 184 11.58 -5.39 -32.00
N PHE A 185 11.89 -6.69 -31.89
CA PHE A 185 12.76 -7.37 -32.85
C PHE A 185 12.00 -7.90 -34.06
N ASN A 186 12.65 -7.89 -35.23
CA ASN A 186 12.19 -8.69 -36.37
C ASN A 186 12.70 -10.11 -36.15
N ARG A 187 11.83 -11.09 -35.91
CA ARG A 187 12.23 -12.50 -35.99
C ARG A 187 11.66 -13.10 -37.26
N CYS A 188 12.52 -13.26 -38.26
CA CYS A 188 12.30 -14.13 -39.42
C CYS A 188 12.66 -15.59 -39.07
N TRP A 189 12.15 -16.16 -37.98
CA TRP A 189 12.19 -17.61 -37.73
C TRP A 189 10.95 -18.00 -36.93
N GLY A 190 10.27 -19.05 -37.38
CA GLY A 190 8.92 -19.44 -36.95
C GLY A 190 8.72 -19.59 -35.45
N ASN A 191 7.48 -19.31 -35.04
CA ASN A 191 6.88 -19.34 -33.70
C ASN A 191 7.19 -18.16 -32.74
N PRO A 192 6.17 -17.37 -32.34
CA PRO A 192 6.34 -16.24 -31.43
C PRO A 192 6.43 -16.74 -29.99
N ILE A 193 7.62 -16.70 -29.41
CA ILE A 193 7.79 -16.71 -27.95
C ILE A 193 8.23 -15.31 -27.56
N ALA A 194 7.32 -14.44 -27.12
CA ALA A 194 7.71 -13.17 -26.49
C ALA A 194 8.50 -13.52 -25.22
N GLY A 195 9.81 -13.27 -25.24
CA GLY A 195 10.71 -13.50 -24.12
C GLY A 195 11.30 -12.16 -23.67
N MET A 196 11.18 -11.87 -22.37
CA MET A 196 11.87 -10.78 -21.71
C MET A 196 13.38 -11.06 -21.76
N VAL A 197 14.17 -10.17 -22.34
CA VAL A 197 15.64 -10.26 -22.28
C VAL A 197 16.11 -9.12 -21.39
N ASN A 198 16.68 -9.46 -20.23
CA ASN A 198 17.46 -8.52 -19.43
C ASN A 198 18.87 -8.44 -20.07
N PRO A 199 19.31 -7.28 -20.60
CA PRO A 199 20.63 -7.18 -21.22
C PRO A 199 21.79 -7.05 -20.24
N LEU A 200 21.57 -7.22 -18.93
CA LEU A 200 22.64 -7.28 -17.93
C LEU A 200 22.48 -8.52 -17.04
N LEU A 201 23.01 -9.65 -17.51
CA LEU A 201 23.59 -10.78 -16.76
C LEU A 201 24.22 -11.78 -17.75
#